data_AF-A0A9Q9VD80-F1
#
_entry.id   AF-A0A9Q9VD80-F1
#
_cell.length_a   1.000
_cell.length_b   1.000
_cell.length_c   1.000
_cell.angle_alpha   90.00
_cell.angle_beta   90.00
_cell.angle_gamma   90.00
#
_symmetry.space_group_name_H-M   'P 1'
#
loop_
_entity.id
_entity.type
_entity.pdbx_description
1 polymer ?
#
loop_
_entity_poly.entity_id
_entity_poly.type
_entity_poly.pdbx_seq_one_letter_code
_entity_poly.pdbx_strand_id
1 'polypeptide(L)' 'MLAAAPLKEQKQLLGERLYPLIQALHPNLAGKITGMLLEIDNSELLHMLESPESLHSKVEEAVAVLQAHQAKELSAK' A
#
# COMPACT_ATOMS: atom_id res chain seq x y z
N MET A 1 6.37 -15.30 14.53
CA MET A 1 5.68 -16.27 13.66
C MET A 1 4.46 -15.58 13.05
N LEU A 2 4.53 -15.14 11.79
CA LEU A 2 3.40 -14.51 11.10
C LEU A 2 2.30 -15.52 10.72
N ALA A 3 2.64 -16.81 10.60
CA ALA A 3 1.73 -17.86 10.15
C ALA A 3 0.64 -18.30 11.16
N ALA A 4 0.75 -17.89 12.44
CA ALA A 4 -0.19 -18.29 13.51
C ALA A 4 -1.21 -17.20 13.87
N ALA A 5 -1.05 -15.98 13.34
CA ALA A 5 -1.94 -14.86 13.60
C ALA A 5 -3.15 -14.90 12.64
N PRO A 6 -4.36 -14.49 13.06
CA PRO A 6 -5.49 -14.26 12.17
C PRO A 6 -5.09 -13.39 10.95
N LEU A 7 -5.64 -13.66 9.77
CA LEU A 7 -5.32 -12.94 8.52
C LEU A 7 -5.31 -11.40 8.68
N LYS A 8 -6.25 -10.87 9.46
CA LYS A 8 -6.35 -9.44 9.78
C LYS A 8 -5.11 -8.91 10.53
N GLU A 9 -4.59 -9.65 11.49
CA GLU A 9 -3.38 -9.27 12.22
C GLU A 9 -2.13 -9.33 11.33
N GLN A 10 -2.06 -10.32 10.42
CA GLN A 10 -0.96 -10.39 9.45
C GLN A 10 -0.92 -9.15 8.55
N LYS A 11 -2.08 -8.73 8.04
CA LYS A 11 -2.22 -7.51 7.24
C LYS A 11 -1.84 -6.27 8.02
N GLN A 12 -2.24 -6.18 9.29
CA GLN A 12 -1.88 -5.05 10.15
C GLN A 12 -0.36 -4.97 10.34
N LEU A 13 0.30 -6.09 10.62
CA LEU A 13 1.76 -6.15 10.75
C LEU A 13 2.47 -5.80 9.44
N LEU A 14 1.97 -6.25 8.29
CA LEU A 14 2.50 -5.86 6.98
C LEU A 14 2.33 -4.36 6.73
N GLY A 15 1.18 -3.80 7.11
CA GLY A 15 0.87 -2.38 6.99
C GLY A 15 1.83 -1.51 7.79
N GLU A 16 2.12 -1.89 9.04
CA GLU A 16 3.09 -1.21 9.90
C GLU A 16 4.51 -1.21 9.32
N ARG A 17 4.87 -2.24 8.53
CA ARG A 17 6.17 -2.33 7.84
C ARG A 17 6.19 -1.52 6.55
N LEU A 18 5.11 -1.55 5.77
CA LEU A 18 5.00 -0.85 4.49
C LEU A 18 4.83 0.66 4.67
N TYR A 19 4.08 1.09 5.67
CA TYR A 19 3.76 2.50 5.89
C TYR A 19 4.97 3.43 5.91
N PRO A 20 6.04 3.21 6.72
CA PRO A 20 7.18 4.12 6.75
C PRO A 20 7.93 4.20 5.41
N LEU A 21 7.98 3.08 4.65
CA LEU A 21 8.61 3.05 3.33
C LEU A 21 7.82 3.90 2.32
N ILE A 22 6.49 3.76 2.35
CA ILE A 22 5.59 4.53 1.48
C ILE A 22 5.58 6.00 1.91
N GLN A 23 5.62 6.29 3.21
CA GLN A 23 5.64 7.65 3.75
C GLN A 23 6.89 8.42 3.33
N ALA A 24 8.04 7.75 3.21
CA ALA A 24 9.25 8.38 2.68
C ALA A 24 9.12 8.81 1.21
N LEU A 25 8.30 8.11 0.42
CA LEU A 25 8.07 8.41 -1.00
C LEU A 25 6.91 9.42 -1.20
N HIS A 26 5.78 9.18 -0.54
CA HIS A 26 4.52 9.91 -0.69
C HIS A 26 3.92 10.27 0.68
N PRO A 27 4.47 11.25 1.42
CA PRO A 27 4.06 11.56 2.79
C PRO A 27 2.56 11.85 2.95
N ASN A 28 1.98 12.56 1.98
CA ASN A 28 0.58 13.01 2.03
C ASN A 28 -0.43 11.90 1.68
N LEU A 29 0.00 10.88 0.93
CA LEU A 29 -0.86 9.80 0.44
C LEU A 29 -0.57 8.46 1.12
N ALA A 30 0.45 8.39 1.99
CA ALA A 30 0.93 7.17 2.61
C ALA A 30 -0.18 6.30 3.18
N GLY A 31 -1.07 6.86 4.01
CA GLY A 31 -2.17 6.11 4.61
C GLY A 31 -3.13 5.49 3.58
N LYS A 32 -3.47 6.22 2.51
CA LYS A 32 -4.35 5.72 1.45
C LYS A 32 -3.66 4.66 0.61
N ILE A 33 -2.40 4.89 0.22
CA ILE A 33 -1.60 3.94 -0.56
C ILE A 33 -1.39 2.66 0.24
N THR A 34 -0.97 2.74 1.50
CA THR A 34 -0.81 1.56 2.36
C THR A 34 -2.12 0.79 2.48
N GLY A 35 -3.25 1.47 2.70
CA GLY A 35 -4.56 0.83 2.74
C GLY A 35 -4.89 0.08 1.44
N MET A 36 -4.63 0.68 0.27
CA MET A 36 -4.85 0.02 -1.03
C MET A 36 -3.92 -1.17 -1.24
N LEU A 37 -2.64 -1.05 -0.89
CA LEU A 37 -1.68 -2.15 -1.01
C LEU A 37 -2.04 -3.32 -0.09
N LEU A 38 -2.62 -3.06 1.09
CA LEU A 38 -3.05 -4.11 2.00
C LEU A 38 -4.19 -4.99 1.47
N GLU A 39 -4.87 -4.60 0.39
CA GLU A 39 -5.85 -5.46 -0.29
C GLU A 39 -5.18 -6.56 -1.13
N ILE A 40 -3.87 -6.43 -1.43
CA ILE A 40 -3.08 -7.40 -2.21
C ILE A 40 -2.69 -8.60 -1.34
N ASP A 41 -2.60 -9.81 -1.90
CA ASP A 41 -2.21 -11.02 -1.17
C ASP A 41 -0.92 -10.88 -0.34
N ASN A 42 -0.90 -11.53 0.84
CA ASN A 42 0.21 -11.42 1.79
C ASN A 42 1.55 -11.87 1.18
N SER A 43 1.55 -12.87 0.30
CA SER A 43 2.76 -13.34 -0.39
C SER A 43 3.36 -12.27 -1.29
N GLU A 44 2.52 -11.51 -2.00
CA GLU A 44 2.98 -10.42 -2.86
C GLU A 44 3.45 -9.23 -2.03
N LEU A 45 2.76 -8.91 -0.93
CA LEU A 45 3.23 -7.88 0.01
C LEU A 45 4.58 -8.22 0.66
N LEU A 46 4.82 -9.49 0.97
CA LEU A 46 6.13 -9.94 1.46
C LEU A 46 7.21 -9.78 0.36
N HIS A 47 6.91 -10.16 -0.88
CA HIS A 47 7.83 -9.94 -2.00
C HIS A 47 8.16 -8.45 -2.20
N MET A 48 7.17 -7.56 -2.06
CA MET A 48 7.38 -6.11 -2.13
C MET A 48 8.26 -5.57 -1.00
N LEU A 49 8.19 -6.15 0.20
CA LEU A 49 9.08 -5.79 1.31
C LEU A 49 10.54 -6.22 1.05
N GLU A 50 10.74 -7.27 0.25
CA GLU A 50 12.06 -7.77 -0.13
C GLU A 50 12.63 -7.09 -1.40
N SER A 51 11.76 -6.52 -2.24
CA SER A 51 12.11 -5.88 -3.50
C SER A 51 11.68 -4.40 -3.56
N PRO A 52 12.61 -3.45 -3.35
CA PRO A 52 12.33 -2.02 -3.44
C PRO A 52 11.75 -1.59 -4.79
N GLU A 53 12.18 -2.21 -5.88
CA GLU A 53 11.67 -1.94 -7.23
C GLU A 53 10.19 -2.35 -7.36
N SER A 54 9.84 -3.54 -6.84
CA SER A 54 8.46 -4.02 -6.83
C SER A 54 7.57 -3.13 -5.98
N LEU A 55 8.06 -2.69 -4.81
CA LEU A 55 7.33 -1.76 -3.96
C LEU A 55 7.09 -0.43 -4.67
N HIS A 56 8.13 0.16 -5.26
CA HIS A 56 8.03 1.44 -5.95
C HIS A 56 7.05 1.38 -7.13
N SER A 57 7.11 0.33 -7.96
CA SER A 57 6.18 0.15 -9.08
C SER A 57 4.72 0.12 -8.61
N LYS A 58 4.42 -0.61 -7.53
CA LYS A 58 3.04 -0.68 -7.01
C LYS A 58 2.58 0.57 -6.28
N VAL A 59 3.50 1.29 -5.64
CA VAL A 59 3.21 2.60 -5.07
C VAL A 59 2.81 3.58 -6.18
N GLU A 60 3.54 3.63 -7.29
CA GLU A 60 3.23 4.50 -8.42
C GLU A 60 1.90 4.14 -9.09
N GLU A 61 1.59 2.86 -9.26
CA GLU A 61 0.27 2.40 -9.73
C GLU A 61 -0.85 2.87 -8.80
N ALA A 62 -0.69 2.70 -7.48
CA ALA A 62 -1.67 3.14 -6.50
C ALA A 62 -1.86 4.67 -6.49
N VAL A 63 -0.77 5.43 -6.66
CA VAL A 63 -0.81 6.90 -6.79
C VAL A 63 -1.61 7.29 -8.02
N ALA A 64 -1.36 6.68 -9.17
CA ALA A 64 -2.08 6.98 -10.41
C ALA A 64 -3.58 6.72 -10.26
N VAL A 65 -3.97 5.61 -9.62
CA VAL A 65 -5.38 5.28 -9.34
C VAL A 65 -6.00 6.31 -8.39
N LEU A 66 -5.31 6.69 -7.31
CA LEU A 66 -5.79 7.70 -6.36
C LEU A 66 -5.98 9.07 -7.00
N GLN A 67 -5.06 9.47 -7.88
CA GLN A 67 -5.16 10.74 -8.62
C GLN A 67 -6.34 10.70 -9.60
N ALA A 68 -6.50 9.62 -10.35
CA ALA A 68 -7.63 9.44 -11.27
C ALA A 68 -8.98 9.47 -10.54
N HIS A 69 -9.07 8.86 -9.35
CA HIS A 69 -10.27 8.90 -8.52
C HIS A 69 -10.56 10.33 -8.02
N GLN A 70 -9.55 11.03 -7.48
CA GLN A 70 -9.71 12.41 -7.01
C GLN A 70 -10.13 13.37 -8.13
N ALA A 71 -9.52 13.24 -9.32
CA ALA A 71 -9.89 14.05 -10.48
C ALA A 71 -11.37 13.83 -10.87
N LYS A 72 -11.84 12.59 -10.84
CA LYS A 72 -13.26 12.27 -11.09
C LYS A 72 -14.17 12.87 -10.03
N GLU A 73 -13.84 12.73 -8.74
CA GLU A 73 -14.66 13.28 -7.64
C GLU A 73 -14.77 14.81 -7.69
N LEU A 74 -13.71 15.50 -8.11
CA LEU A 74 -13.71 16.96 -8.29
C LEU A 74 -14.56 17.40 -9.49
N SER A 75 -14.58 16.62 -10.57
CA SER A 75 -15.38 16.91 -11.77
C SER A 75 -16.88 16.65 -11.59
N ALA A 76 -17.25 15.88 -10.56
CA ALA A 76 -18.63 15.52 -10.24
C ALA A 76 -19.29 16.48 -9.23
N LYS A 77 -18.57 17.53 -8.79
CA LYS A 77 -19.09 18.63 -7.97
C LYS A 77 -19.31 19.88 -8.82
#